data_AF-A0A7H8J0P2-F1
#
_entry.id   AF-A0A7H8J0P2-F1
#
_cell.length_a   1.000
_cell.length_b   1.000
_cell.length_c   1.000
_cell.angle_alpha   90.00
_cell.angle_beta   90.00
_cell.angle_gamma   90.00
#
_symmetry.space_group_name_H-M   'P 1'
#
loop_
_entity.id
_entity.type
_entity.pdbx_description
1 polymer ?
#
loop_
_entity_poly.entity_id
_entity_poly.type
_entity_poly.pdbx_seq_one_letter_code
_entity_poly.pdbx_strand_id
1 'polypeptide(L)'
;MEEEWRSKAGPWARATLPDGQELDVVVTSRYRSEDGRWWYECEAILPARHEAADGATKSMGAPTPISVQAERITPIPGEDYSALPTEGAVAGRQWALQKIHQYSEDSPARRLHRRDCWQARDSHTRITTERAAELCAGPTVAICDVCRPDRVLRRR
;
A
#
# COMPACT_ATOMS: atom_id res chain seq x y z
N MET A 1 -8.25 -13.80 -14.19
CA MET A 1 -8.50 -13.21 -12.86
C MET A 1 -7.23 -13.15 -12.02
N GLU A 2 -6.36 -14.17 -12.07
CA GLU A 2 -5.05 -14.16 -11.38
C GLU A 2 -4.00 -13.19 -11.97
N GLU A 3 -3.99 -12.96 -13.27
CA GLU A 3 -3.06 -12.00 -13.90
C GLU A 3 -3.37 -10.54 -13.58
N GLU A 4 -4.64 -10.20 -13.35
CA GLU A 4 -5.08 -8.81 -13.20
C GLU A 4 -4.75 -8.22 -11.82
N TRP A 5 -4.62 -9.05 -10.78
CA TRP A 5 -4.19 -8.60 -9.46
C TRP A 5 -2.66 -8.49 -9.36
N ARG A 6 -1.91 -9.33 -10.10
CA ARG A 6 -0.44 -9.29 -10.14
C ARG A 6 0.10 -7.99 -10.73
N SER A 7 -0.54 -7.43 -11.76
CA SER A 7 -0.04 -6.20 -12.41
C SER A 7 -0.39 -4.91 -11.65
N LYS A 8 -1.35 -4.94 -10.72
CA LYS A 8 -1.82 -3.74 -9.99
C LYS A 8 -1.10 -3.47 -8.66
N ALA A 9 -0.23 -4.38 -8.19
CA ALA A 9 0.25 -4.36 -6.80
C ALA A 9 1.68 -3.80 -6.62
N GLY A 10 2.57 -3.93 -7.63
CA GLY A 10 4.00 -3.60 -7.56
C GLY A 10 4.87 -4.78 -8.05
N PRO A 11 6.19 -4.61 -8.27
CA PRO A 11 7.06 -5.69 -8.71
C PRO A 11 7.19 -6.78 -7.66
N TRP A 12 7.25 -8.04 -8.10
CA TRP A 12 7.42 -9.18 -7.21
C TRP A 12 8.88 -9.45 -6.90
N ALA A 13 9.19 -9.74 -5.64
CA ALA A 13 10.51 -10.19 -5.20
C ALA A 13 10.41 -11.37 -4.23
N ARG A 14 11.52 -12.10 -4.04
CA ARG A 14 11.62 -13.13 -3.01
C ARG A 14 12.23 -12.55 -1.74
N ALA A 15 11.52 -12.66 -0.62
CA ALA A 15 11.99 -12.24 0.70
C ALA A 15 12.43 -13.45 1.52
N THR A 16 13.58 -13.34 2.18
CA THR A 16 14.04 -14.31 3.18
C THR A 16 13.73 -13.80 4.59
N LEU A 17 12.86 -14.51 5.31
CA LEU A 17 12.46 -14.23 6.68
C LEU A 17 13.61 -14.46 7.67
N PRO A 18 13.51 -13.95 8.93
CA PRO A 18 14.56 -14.12 9.93
C PRO A 18 14.92 -15.58 10.25
N ASP A 19 13.97 -16.50 10.13
CA ASP A 19 14.13 -17.94 10.35
C ASP A 19 14.63 -18.70 9.11
N GLY A 20 14.89 -17.99 8.00
CA GLY A 20 15.36 -18.56 6.75
C GLY A 20 14.24 -19.03 5.81
N GLN A 21 12.97 -18.91 6.18
CA GLN A 21 11.87 -19.18 5.26
C GLN A 21 11.86 -18.16 4.12
N GLU A 22 11.36 -18.56 2.95
CA GLU A 22 11.22 -17.68 1.79
C GLU A 22 9.76 -17.45 1.42
N LEU A 23 9.43 -16.22 1.07
CA LEU A 23 8.11 -15.82 0.59
C LEU A 23 8.24 -14.92 -0.63
N ASP A 24 7.35 -15.13 -1.60
CA ASP A 24 7.14 -14.16 -2.67
C ASP A 24 6.30 -13.01 -2.15
N VAL A 25 6.81 -11.80 -2.36
CA VAL A 25 6.20 -10.58 -1.85
C VAL A 25 6.11 -9.54 -2.95
N VAL A 26 5.08 -8.71 -2.85
CA VAL A 26 4.96 -7.53 -3.69
C VAL A 26 5.77 -6.41 -3.05
N VAL A 27 6.76 -5.89 -3.75
CA VAL A 27 7.52 -4.73 -3.28
C VAL A 27 6.71 -3.48 -3.54
N THR A 28 6.48 -2.71 -2.49
CA THR A 28 5.60 -1.55 -2.53
C THR A 28 6.35 -0.24 -2.38
N SER A 29 7.52 -0.26 -1.75
CA SER A 29 8.46 0.87 -1.70
C SER A 29 9.80 0.45 -1.13
N ARG A 30 10.81 1.32 -1.24
CA ARG A 30 12.10 1.18 -0.57
C ARG A 30 12.39 2.44 0.23
N TYR A 31 13.02 2.33 1.39
CA TYR A 31 13.50 3.49 2.13
C TYR A 31 14.85 3.23 2.78
N ARG A 32 15.55 4.32 3.09
CA ARG A 32 16.77 4.30 3.87
C ARG A 32 16.46 4.76 5.29
N SER A 33 16.71 3.91 6.28
CA SER A 33 16.55 4.25 7.70
C SER A 33 17.65 5.21 8.17
N GLU A 34 17.47 5.81 9.35
CA GLU A 34 18.42 6.78 9.93
C GLU A 34 19.82 6.18 10.17
N ASP A 35 19.89 4.88 10.44
CA ASP A 35 21.15 4.11 10.54
C ASP A 35 21.81 3.84 9.17
N GLY A 36 21.24 4.37 8.08
CA GLY A 36 21.76 4.26 6.73
C GLY A 36 21.44 2.94 6.02
N ARG A 37 20.73 2.01 6.66
CA ARG A 37 20.34 0.72 6.05
C ARG A 37 19.18 0.89 5.07
N TRP A 38 19.16 0.07 4.03
CA TRP A 38 18.06 0.02 3.08
C TRP A 38 17.05 -1.06 3.46
N TRP A 39 15.78 -0.70 3.39
CA TRP A 39 14.63 -1.55 3.68
C TRP A 39 13.65 -1.50 2.52
N TYR A 40 13.04 -2.64 2.22
CA TYR A 40 11.87 -2.72 1.36
C TYR A 40 10.61 -2.86 2.22
N GLU A 41 9.60 -2.08 1.88
CA GLU A 41 8.25 -2.31 2.35
C GLU A 41 7.54 -3.20 1.34
N CYS A 42 6.98 -4.31 1.83
CA CYS A 42 6.40 -5.33 1.01
C CYS A 42 5.01 -5.75 1.50
N GLU A 43 4.30 -6.47 0.64
CA GLU A 43 3.12 -7.24 1.03
C GLU A 43 3.36 -8.73 0.79
N ALA A 44 3.21 -9.51 1.85
CA ALA A 44 3.09 -10.97 1.76
C ALA A 44 1.61 -11.34 1.65
N ILE A 45 1.26 -12.24 0.73
CA ILE A 45 -0.09 -12.79 0.67
C ILE A 45 -0.17 -13.94 1.68
N LEU A 46 -0.81 -13.71 2.82
CA LEU A 46 -0.93 -14.69 3.90
C LEU A 46 -2.37 -15.18 4.07
N PRO A 47 -2.59 -16.41 4.59
CA PRO A 47 -3.92 -16.88 4.90
C PRO A 47 -4.62 -15.99 5.92
N ALA A 48 -5.86 -15.61 5.62
CA ALA A 48 -6.73 -14.82 6.47
C ALA A 48 -8.15 -15.42 6.48
N ARG A 49 -8.83 -15.31 7.62
CA ARG A 49 -10.23 -15.70 7.75
C ARG A 49 -11.11 -14.60 7.16
N HIS A 50 -11.95 -14.98 6.21
CA HIS A 50 -12.99 -14.13 5.64
C HIS A 50 -14.37 -14.64 6.09
N GLU A 51 -15.22 -13.73 6.56
CA GLU A 51 -16.61 -14.01 6.91
C GLU A 51 -17.52 -13.42 5.83
N ALA A 52 -18.32 -14.26 5.19
CA ALA A 52 -19.29 -13.84 4.19
C ALA A 52 -20.55 -13.26 4.86
N ALA A 53 -21.37 -12.56 4.08
CA ALA A 53 -22.58 -11.89 4.59
C ALA A 53 -23.62 -12.86 5.20
N ASP A 54 -23.54 -14.15 4.86
CA ASP A 54 -24.35 -15.23 5.40
C ASP A 54 -23.78 -15.87 6.68
N GLY A 55 -22.64 -15.36 7.18
CA GLY A 55 -21.94 -15.87 8.36
C GLY A 55 -20.99 -17.04 8.09
N ALA A 56 -20.86 -17.50 6.83
CA ALA A 56 -19.93 -18.56 6.50
C ALA A 56 -18.47 -18.06 6.53
N THR A 57 -17.59 -18.83 7.16
CA THR A 57 -16.14 -18.52 7.21
C THR A 57 -15.36 -19.33 6.19
N LYS A 58 -14.43 -18.68 5.48
CA LYS A 58 -13.48 -19.34 4.56
C LYS A 58 -12.07 -18.76 4.70
N SER A 59 -11.07 -19.54 4.33
CA SER A 59 -9.69 -19.07 4.23
C SER A 59 -9.46 -18.38 2.88
N MET A 60 -8.90 -17.18 2.89
CA MET A 60 -8.53 -16.41 1.70
C MET A 60 -7.14 -15.80 1.88
N GLY A 61 -6.44 -15.51 0.77
CA GLY A 61 -5.22 -14.72 0.84
C GLY A 61 -5.52 -13.26 1.12
N ALA A 62 -4.79 -12.65 2.07
CA ALA A 62 -4.84 -11.23 2.35
C ALA A 62 -3.44 -10.62 2.31
N PRO A 63 -3.26 -9.44 1.66
CA PRO A 63 -2.01 -8.71 1.71
C PRO A 63 -1.68 -8.28 3.15
N THR A 64 -0.54 -8.75 3.64
CA THR A 64 -0.03 -8.44 4.98
C THR A 64 1.25 -7.61 4.83
N PRO A 65 1.30 -6.39 5.39
CA PRO A 65 2.48 -5.55 5.30
C PRO A 65 3.64 -6.15 6.10
N ILE A 66 4.82 -6.20 5.49
CA ILE A 66 6.08 -6.57 6.15
C ILE A 66 7.19 -5.63 5.68
N SER A 67 8.20 -5.44 6.52
CA SER A 67 9.42 -4.70 6.17
C SER A 67 10.60 -5.67 6.14
N VAL A 68 11.37 -5.66 5.05
CA VAL A 68 12.46 -6.60 4.81
C VAL A 68 13.74 -5.84 4.53
N GLN A 69 14.86 -6.23 5.16
CA GLN A 69 16.16 -5.64 4.86
C GLN A 69 16.53 -5.88 3.40
N ALA A 70 17.15 -4.90 2.74
CA ALA A 70 17.51 -5.01 1.32
C ALA A 70 18.39 -6.22 1.01
N GLU A 71 19.25 -6.62 1.96
CA GLU A 71 20.12 -7.80 1.85
C GLU A 71 19.37 -9.14 1.89
N ARG A 72 18.09 -9.12 2.30
CA ARG A 72 17.20 -10.29 2.40
C ARG A 72 16.12 -10.29 1.33
N ILE A 73 16.28 -9.47 0.28
CA ILE A 73 15.39 -9.41 -0.87
C ILE A 73 16.18 -9.81 -2.12
N THR A 74 15.66 -10.80 -2.82
CA THR A 74 16.16 -11.24 -4.12
C THR A 74 15.16 -10.81 -5.19
N PRO A 75 15.51 -9.87 -6.09
CA PRO A 75 14.65 -9.48 -7.20
C PRO A 75 14.33 -10.66 -8.12
N ILE A 76 13.08 -10.76 -8.57
CA ILE A 76 12.67 -11.77 -9.58
C ILE A 76 13.00 -11.20 -10.97
N PRO A 77 13.70 -11.96 -11.84
CA PRO A 77 14.03 -11.52 -13.19
C PRO A 77 12.77 -11.17 -14.01
N GLY A 78 12.80 -10.03 -14.71
CA GLY A 78 11.72 -9.57 -15.58
C GLY A 78 10.70 -8.64 -14.92
N GLU A 79 10.72 -8.50 -13.59
CA GLU A 79 9.91 -7.52 -12.86
C GLU A 79 10.54 -6.12 -12.95
N ASP A 80 9.72 -5.06 -13.03
CA ASP A 80 10.19 -3.67 -13.13
C ASP A 80 10.18 -2.95 -11.78
N TYR A 81 11.37 -2.65 -11.28
CA TYR A 81 11.60 -1.99 -9.99
C TYR A 81 11.87 -0.49 -10.10
N SER A 82 11.95 0.07 -11.32
CA SER A 82 12.33 1.45 -11.55
C SER A 82 11.34 2.46 -10.96
N ALA A 83 10.07 2.07 -10.85
CA ALA A 83 9.00 2.88 -10.30
C ALA A 83 8.87 2.79 -8.76
N LEU A 84 9.75 2.06 -8.07
CA LEU A 84 9.66 1.93 -6.62
C LEU A 84 9.99 3.27 -5.94
N PRO A 85 9.06 3.81 -5.11
CA PRO A 85 9.36 5.01 -4.33
C PRO A 85 10.54 4.74 -3.40
N THR A 86 11.57 5.58 -3.47
CA THR A 86 12.78 5.51 -2.63
C THR A 86 12.75 6.50 -1.45
N GLU A 87 11.82 7.46 -1.49
CA GLU A 87 11.65 8.50 -0.49
C GLU A 87 10.27 8.44 0.19
N GLY A 88 10.26 8.54 1.52
CA GLY A 88 9.02 8.67 2.30
C GLY A 88 8.36 7.36 2.75
N ALA A 89 8.93 6.21 2.40
CA ALA A 89 8.47 4.90 2.84
C ALA A 89 8.88 4.59 4.29
N VAL A 90 8.44 5.39 5.25
CA VAL A 90 8.43 4.93 6.64
C VAL A 90 7.29 3.92 6.75
N ALA A 91 7.54 2.76 7.36
CA ALA A 91 6.55 1.74 7.70
C ALA A 91 5.17 2.37 8.01
N GLY A 92 4.16 2.05 7.21
CA GLY A 92 2.80 2.59 7.34
C GLY A 92 2.47 3.92 6.62
N ARG A 93 3.38 4.49 5.81
CA ARG A 93 3.14 5.71 5.00
C ARG A 93 2.86 5.43 3.53
N GLN A 94 1.91 4.54 3.29
CA GLN A 94 1.33 4.36 1.96
C GLN A 94 -0.06 4.98 1.93
N TRP A 95 -0.47 5.46 0.76
CA TRP A 95 -1.70 6.23 0.59
C TRP A 95 -2.66 5.50 -0.35
N ALA A 96 -3.93 5.53 0.02
CA ALA A 96 -5.01 4.90 -0.71
C ALA A 96 -6.02 5.95 -1.13
N LEU A 97 -6.44 5.89 -2.40
CA LEU A 97 -7.45 6.76 -2.98
C LEU A 97 -8.72 5.95 -3.24
N GLN A 98 -9.71 6.12 -2.37
CA GLN A 98 -11.00 5.45 -2.47
C GLN A 98 -11.93 6.24 -3.40
N LYS A 99 -12.70 5.57 -4.25
CA LYS A 99 -13.82 6.21 -4.96
C LYS A 99 -15.00 6.34 -3.99
N ILE A 100 -15.60 7.52 -3.92
CA ILE A 100 -16.79 7.78 -3.10
C ILE A 100 -17.95 8.24 -3.99
N HIS A 101 -19.17 8.03 -3.52
CA HIS A 101 -20.35 8.51 -4.22
C HIS A 101 -20.35 10.05 -4.25
N GLN A 102 -20.49 10.61 -5.45
CA GLN A 102 -20.52 12.05 -5.67
C GLN A 102 -21.97 12.54 -5.63
N TYR A 103 -22.30 13.39 -4.66
CA TYR A 103 -23.66 13.91 -4.47
C TYR A 103 -23.98 15.14 -5.35
N SER A 104 -22.97 15.86 -5.83
CA SER A 104 -23.09 16.99 -6.76
C SER A 104 -21.81 17.10 -7.61
N GLU A 105 -21.86 17.77 -8.76
CA GLU A 105 -20.68 17.96 -9.63
C GLU A 105 -19.49 18.61 -8.90
N ASP A 106 -19.76 19.48 -7.92
CA ASP A 106 -18.74 20.14 -7.09
C ASP A 106 -18.25 19.29 -5.91
N SER A 107 -18.94 18.18 -5.60
CA SER A 107 -18.55 17.28 -4.50
C SER A 107 -17.36 16.39 -4.91
N PRO A 108 -16.43 16.10 -3.98
CA PRO A 108 -15.30 15.22 -4.29
C PRO A 108 -15.78 13.80 -4.61
N ALA A 109 -15.31 13.24 -5.72
CA ALA A 109 -15.59 11.85 -6.13
C ALA A 109 -14.59 10.84 -5.54
N ARG A 110 -13.58 11.31 -4.80
CA ARG A 110 -12.53 10.46 -4.22
C ARG A 110 -12.17 10.91 -2.82
N ARG A 111 -11.69 9.97 -2.01
CA ARG A 111 -11.20 10.20 -0.65
C ARG A 111 -9.79 9.66 -0.47
N LEU A 112 -8.92 10.48 0.12
CA LEU A 112 -7.55 10.12 0.47
C LEU A 112 -7.50 9.47 1.86
N HIS A 113 -6.80 8.36 1.95
CA HIS A 113 -6.58 7.61 3.17
C HIS A 113 -5.10 7.26 3.36
N ARG A 114 -4.71 7.03 4.62
CA ARG A 114 -3.59 6.13 4.93
C ARG A 114 -3.99 4.71 4.55
N ARG A 115 -3.06 3.91 4.00
CA ARG A 115 -3.33 2.57 3.44
C ARG A 115 -4.01 1.61 4.44
N ASP A 116 -3.59 1.65 5.68
CA ASP A 116 -4.10 0.83 6.80
C ASP A 116 -5.35 1.45 7.48
N CYS A 117 -5.95 2.50 6.90
CA CYS A 117 -7.18 3.07 7.45
C CYS A 117 -8.33 2.08 7.31
N TRP A 118 -8.94 1.70 8.43
CA TRP A 118 -10.07 0.77 8.45
C TRP A 118 -11.30 1.22 7.63
N GLN A 119 -11.42 2.53 7.32
CA GLN A 119 -12.46 3.07 6.44
C GLN A 119 -12.16 2.91 4.94
N ALA A 120 -10.93 2.59 4.55
CA ALA A 120 -10.52 2.46 3.13
C ALA A 120 -10.99 1.14 2.48
N ARG A 121 -12.28 0.78 2.65
CA ARG A 121 -12.85 -0.50 2.22
C ARG A 121 -13.12 -0.58 0.70
N ASP A 122 -13.05 -1.82 0.20
CA ASP A 122 -13.54 -2.38 -1.09
C ASP A 122 -13.06 -1.86 -2.45
N SER A 123 -12.54 -0.64 -2.58
CA SER A 123 -11.83 -0.25 -3.81
C SER A 123 -11.01 1.01 -3.64
N HIS A 124 -9.68 0.85 -3.65
CA HIS A 124 -8.77 1.98 -3.56
C HIS A 124 -7.62 1.83 -4.52
N THR A 125 -7.26 2.93 -5.18
CA THR A 125 -6.02 3.02 -5.96
C THR A 125 -4.89 3.43 -5.02
N ARG A 126 -3.77 2.70 -5.06
CA ARG A 126 -2.57 3.09 -4.33
C ARG A 126 -1.87 4.22 -5.04
N ILE A 127 -1.37 5.19 -4.28
CA ILE A 127 -0.65 6.35 -4.83
C ILE A 127 0.60 6.66 -4.01
N THR A 128 1.57 7.31 -4.67
CA THR A 128 2.82 7.76 -4.04
C THR A 128 2.56 8.87 -3.02
N THR A 129 3.53 9.11 -2.13
CA THR A 129 3.47 10.22 -1.16
C THR A 129 3.45 11.58 -1.85
N GLU A 130 4.22 11.75 -2.93
CA GLU A 130 4.19 12.97 -3.75
C GLU A 130 2.79 13.22 -4.32
N ARG A 131 2.20 12.22 -4.95
CA ARG A 131 0.84 12.32 -5.49
C ARG A 131 -0.20 12.56 -4.40
N ALA A 132 -0.03 11.94 -3.22
CA ALA A 132 -0.89 12.19 -2.07
C ALA A 132 -0.77 13.63 -1.55
N ALA A 133 0.43 14.20 -1.52
CA ALA A 133 0.66 15.59 -1.11
C ALA A 133 0.01 16.57 -2.10
N GLU A 134 0.18 16.35 -3.41
CA GLU A 134 -0.50 17.14 -4.46
C GLU A 134 -2.02 17.12 -4.29
N LEU A 135 -2.60 15.92 -4.15
CA LEU A 135 -4.05 15.76 -3.98
C LEU A 135 -4.54 16.36 -2.66
N CYS A 136 -3.72 16.34 -1.61
CA CYS A 136 -4.04 16.95 -0.32
C CYS A 136 -4.01 18.49 -0.35
N ALA A 137 -3.27 19.07 -1.30
CA ALA A 137 -3.22 20.51 -1.52
C ALA A 137 -4.38 21.03 -2.39
N GLY A 138 -4.98 20.17 -3.22
CA GLY A 138 -6.10 20.51 -4.10
C GLY A 138 -7.49 20.31 -3.49
N PRO A 139 -8.54 20.92 -4.07
CA PRO A 139 -9.92 20.80 -3.59
C PRO A 139 -10.66 19.53 -4.06
N THR A 140 -10.05 18.75 -4.97
CA THR A 140 -10.73 17.70 -5.74
C THR A 140 -10.85 16.35 -5.01
N VAL A 141 -10.21 16.21 -3.86
CA VAL A 141 -10.18 14.97 -3.07
C VAL A 141 -10.58 15.25 -1.63
N ALA A 142 -11.53 14.48 -1.11
CA ALA A 142 -11.88 14.51 0.29
C ALA A 142 -10.75 13.94 1.15
N ILE A 143 -10.50 14.55 2.31
CA ILE A 143 -9.56 14.04 3.30
C ILE A 143 -10.33 13.14 4.26
N CYS A 144 -9.86 11.90 4.46
CA CYS A 144 -10.43 11.03 5.49
C CYS A 144 -10.22 11.65 6.88
N ASP A 145 -11.32 11.82 7.60
CA ASP A 145 -11.40 12.36 8.95
C ASP A 145 -10.80 11.43 10.02
N VAL A 146 -10.78 10.11 9.76
CA VAL A 146 -10.20 9.11 10.67
C VAL A 146 -8.67 9.10 10.61
N CYS A 147 -8.09 8.87 9.43
CA CYS A 147 -6.65 8.71 9.31
C CYS A 147 -5.89 10.03 9.06
N ARG A 148 -6.61 11.14 8.84
CA ARG A 148 -6.09 12.51 8.74
C ARG A 148 -4.79 12.64 7.94
N PRO A 149 -4.79 12.24 6.65
CA PRO A 149 -3.59 12.29 5.81
C PRO A 149 -3.02 13.72 5.70
N ASP A 150 -3.87 14.73 5.80
CA ASP A 150 -3.52 16.16 5.80
C ASP A 150 -2.48 16.55 6.86
N ARG A 151 -2.57 15.96 8.06
CA ARG A 151 -1.70 16.34 9.19
C ARG A 151 -0.26 15.92 8.98
N VAL A 152 -0.04 14.83 8.24
CA VAL A 152 1.28 14.29 7.95
C VAL A 152 1.84 14.89 6.66
N LEU A 153 0.99 15.10 5.66
CA LEU A 153 1.41 15.58 4.34
C LEU A 153 1.70 17.10 4.30
N ARG A 154 1.08 17.92 5.16
CA ARG A 154 1.30 19.38 5.20
C ARG A 154 2.47 19.83 6.09
N ARG A 155 3.17 18.91 6.75
CA ARG A 155 4.33 19.21 7.61
C ARG A 155 5.68 19.09 6.87
N ARG A 156 5.67 19.11 5.53
CA ARG A 156 6.87 19.14 4.69
C ARG A 156 7.04 20.52 4.07
#